data_AF-A0A9E6ATG6-F1
#
_entry.id   AF-A0A9E6ATG6-F1
#
_cell.length_a   1.000
_cell.length_b   1.000
_cell.length_c   1.000
_cell.angle_alpha   90.00
_cell.angle_beta   90.00
_cell.angle_gamma   90.00
#
_symmetry.space_group_name_H-M   'P 1'
#
loop_
_entity.id
_entity.type
_entity.pdbx_description
1 polymer ?
#
loop_
_entity_poly.entity_id
_entity_poly.type
_entity_poly.pdbx_seq_one_letter_code
_entity_poly.pdbx_strand_id
1 'polypeptide(L)'
;MSLQYVLNWLVPVGALFGLLGLQRFPQKERRAWALTHISLLATWAAVRIVAGPQWSAWVFALELLFVALPQRLVRHAAAAAMIPRWGRASTYARIAGWLHPFGSWPSQGRLVHALALWDAGQESLSRQQFERLTRDPEFRQHALLRPLGLSGQWEEMLSQLRAESGESRDEALLGRALGECGNIDALHHWAARINADRQLSELWKLSWLYVTVFSGLPEATRQLIRHGFPTMGDEMGTFWHASAQQCAGQWAAARVTWQRLGNSESYTLRSAAAQRLRCAGAGGAELQRSAPPAPETPAANREREARHALVEHVHTAIRTLAARTRPPKRPWFTYAVVFLNLGVFSVYHDWAGKLSQTEYGMLLFDAGALVVPLELANDESWRILTAGFLHFGPVHLAFNCFVTTVLGRSIETQLGPARTAWIYFSGVIGGNLWFMWFTEGPALVVGASGAVMALLGSQLTRVALEYRKRRTPQLLRPLFMLLLVMAVQIVFDINTEQVAGSVHLSGFAIGMFAGWLVMDARRNAAA
;
A
#
# COMPACT_ATOMS: atom_id res chain seq x y z
N MET A 1 -4.68 30.43 -11.23
CA MET A 1 -5.60 29.35 -10.80
C MET A 1 -5.76 29.39 -9.28
N SER A 2 -6.99 29.48 -8.74
CA SER A 2 -7.23 29.53 -7.29
C SER A 2 -7.33 28.13 -6.68
N LEU A 3 -7.05 28.01 -5.38
CA LEU A 3 -7.21 26.75 -4.63
C LEU A 3 -8.65 26.23 -4.73
N GLN A 4 -9.62 27.13 -4.63
CA GLN A 4 -11.04 26.82 -4.72
C GLN A 4 -11.44 26.21 -6.07
N TYR A 5 -10.83 26.66 -7.17
CA TYR A 5 -11.05 26.07 -8.49
C TYR A 5 -10.58 24.61 -8.51
N VAL A 6 -9.39 24.33 -7.96
CA VAL A 6 -8.85 22.96 -7.89
C VAL A 6 -9.68 22.07 -6.98
N LEU A 7 -10.06 22.54 -5.79
CA LEU A 7 -10.90 21.76 -4.86
C LEU A 7 -12.24 21.35 -5.48
N ASN A 8 -12.82 22.20 -6.34
CA ASN A 8 -14.04 21.89 -7.06
C ASN A 8 -13.89 20.74 -8.06
N TRP A 9 -12.69 20.50 -8.60
CA TRP A 9 -12.39 19.35 -9.43
C TRP A 9 -12.05 18.10 -8.62
N LEU A 10 -11.43 18.26 -7.44
CA LEU A 10 -11.01 17.11 -6.63
C LEU A 10 -12.19 16.27 -6.14
N VAL A 11 -13.33 16.87 -5.80
CA VAL A 11 -14.51 16.12 -5.32
C VAL A 11 -15.09 15.18 -6.37
N PRO A 12 -15.50 15.65 -7.57
CA PRO A 12 -16.06 14.77 -8.58
C PRO A 12 -15.05 13.75 -9.11
N VAL A 13 -13.78 14.15 -9.26
CA VAL A 13 -12.71 13.23 -9.65
C VAL A 13 -12.50 12.17 -8.57
N GLY A 14 -12.33 12.56 -7.31
CA GLY A 14 -12.13 11.65 -6.19
C GLY A 14 -13.26 10.62 -6.04
N ALA A 15 -14.51 11.07 -6.15
CA ALA A 15 -15.67 10.18 -6.13
C ALA A 15 -15.73 9.23 -7.33
N LEU A 16 -15.43 9.70 -8.55
CA LEU A 16 -15.33 8.84 -9.74
C LEU A 16 -14.26 7.74 -9.56
N PHE A 17 -13.06 8.12 -9.10
CA PHE A 17 -11.98 7.19 -8.82
C PHE A 17 -12.35 6.21 -7.69
N GLY A 18 -13.13 6.65 -6.70
CA GLY A 18 -13.72 5.82 -5.66
C GLY A 18 -14.67 4.76 -6.21
N LEU A 19 -15.62 5.18 -7.07
CA LEU A 19 -16.59 4.31 -7.73
C LEU A 19 -15.94 3.26 -8.65
N LEU A 20 -14.97 3.67 -9.47
CA LEU A 20 -14.18 2.74 -10.29
C LEU A 20 -13.27 1.85 -9.41
N GLY A 21 -12.91 2.34 -8.23
CA GLY A 21 -12.11 1.66 -7.24
C GLY A 21 -12.85 0.62 -6.41
N LEU A 22 -14.19 0.50 -6.52
CA LEU A 22 -15.00 -0.37 -5.66
C LEU A 22 -14.57 -1.82 -5.64
N GLN A 23 -14.00 -2.32 -6.74
CA GLN A 23 -13.49 -3.68 -6.83
C GLN A 23 -12.33 -3.98 -5.85
N ARG A 24 -11.69 -2.95 -5.26
CA ARG A 24 -10.70 -3.13 -4.18
C ARG A 24 -11.33 -3.63 -2.89
N PHE A 25 -12.62 -3.38 -2.70
CA PHE A 25 -13.33 -3.75 -1.51
C PHE A 25 -14.03 -5.10 -1.69
N PRO A 26 -14.20 -5.87 -0.59
CA PRO A 26 -15.04 -7.06 -0.58
C PRO A 26 -16.40 -6.76 -1.20
N GLN A 27 -16.98 -7.72 -1.95
CA GLN A 27 -18.24 -7.52 -2.67
C GLN A 27 -19.36 -6.91 -1.80
N LYS A 28 -19.40 -7.33 -0.54
CA LYS A 28 -20.37 -6.88 0.47
C LYS A 28 -20.18 -5.41 0.90
N GLU A 29 -18.95 -4.91 0.88
CA GLU A 29 -18.61 -3.50 1.18
C GLU A 29 -18.80 -2.57 -0.02
N ARG A 30 -18.85 -3.10 -1.26
CA ARG A 30 -18.94 -2.28 -2.47
C ARG A 30 -20.16 -1.37 -2.49
N ARG A 31 -21.30 -1.85 -2.00
CA ARG A 31 -22.54 -1.04 -1.95
C ARG A 31 -22.41 0.14 -0.99
N ALA A 32 -21.81 -0.09 0.18
CA ALA A 32 -21.58 0.94 1.17
C ALA A 32 -20.66 2.05 0.63
N TRP A 33 -19.52 1.67 0.05
CA TRP A 33 -18.61 2.61 -0.59
C TRP A 33 -19.23 3.34 -1.79
N ALA A 34 -20.04 2.64 -2.59
CA ALA A 34 -20.76 3.26 -3.71
C ALA A 34 -21.71 4.36 -3.21
N LEU A 35 -22.50 4.06 -2.18
CA LEU A 35 -23.41 5.02 -1.57
C LEU A 35 -22.64 6.23 -1.03
N THR A 36 -21.54 6.02 -0.29
CA THR A 36 -20.72 7.13 0.22
C THR A 36 -20.24 8.05 -0.92
N HIS A 37 -19.71 7.50 -2.01
CA HIS A 37 -19.23 8.31 -3.14
C HIS A 37 -20.36 9.00 -3.93
N ILE A 38 -21.50 8.31 -4.14
CA ILE A 38 -22.68 8.88 -4.81
C ILE A 38 -23.27 10.01 -3.96
N SER A 39 -23.38 9.83 -2.64
CA SER A 39 -23.85 10.87 -1.73
C SER A 39 -22.94 12.08 -1.73
N LEU A 40 -21.61 11.90 -1.72
CA LEU A 40 -20.66 13.01 -1.85
C LEU A 40 -20.82 13.79 -3.16
N LEU A 41 -21.00 13.09 -4.29
CA LEU A 41 -21.28 13.71 -5.59
C LEU A 41 -22.60 14.49 -5.60
N ALA A 42 -23.66 13.90 -5.06
CA ALA A 42 -24.97 14.52 -4.98
C ALA A 42 -24.94 15.77 -4.08
N THR A 43 -24.28 15.69 -2.92
CA THR A 43 -24.06 16.84 -2.03
C THR A 43 -23.23 17.92 -2.71
N TRP A 44 -22.14 17.57 -3.38
CA TRP A 44 -21.33 18.53 -4.14
C TRP A 44 -22.14 19.25 -5.21
N ALA A 45 -22.91 18.51 -6.01
CA ALA A 45 -23.76 19.07 -7.06
C ALA A 45 -24.86 19.98 -6.48
N ALA A 46 -25.54 19.54 -5.42
CA ALA A 46 -26.58 20.33 -4.76
C ALA A 46 -26.03 21.63 -4.16
N VAL A 47 -24.91 21.56 -3.43
CA VAL A 47 -24.26 22.76 -2.86
C VAL A 47 -23.81 23.70 -3.98
N ARG A 48 -23.27 23.16 -5.08
CA ARG A 48 -22.83 23.96 -6.23
C ARG A 48 -24.00 24.72 -6.87
N ILE A 49 -25.15 24.07 -7.03
CA ILE A 49 -26.36 24.66 -7.64
C ILE A 49 -26.99 25.69 -6.71
N VAL A 50 -27.12 25.38 -5.41
CA VAL A 50 -27.86 26.21 -4.45
C VAL A 50 -27.03 27.37 -3.89
N ALA A 51 -25.78 27.09 -3.50
CA ALA A 51 -24.92 28.05 -2.81
C ALA A 51 -23.80 28.61 -3.70
N GLY A 52 -23.48 27.93 -4.79
CA GLY A 52 -22.45 28.35 -5.76
C GLY A 52 -21.13 27.59 -5.61
N PRO A 53 -20.21 27.74 -6.60
CA PRO A 53 -18.94 27.01 -6.66
C PRO A 53 -18.03 27.23 -5.45
N GLN A 54 -18.18 28.37 -4.78
CA GLN A 54 -17.38 28.73 -3.64
C GLN A 54 -17.65 27.84 -2.42
N TRP A 55 -18.88 27.35 -2.29
CA TRP A 55 -19.31 26.47 -1.21
C TRP A 55 -19.10 25.01 -1.54
N SER A 56 -19.25 24.60 -2.81
CA SER A 56 -19.06 23.20 -3.21
C SER A 56 -17.63 22.70 -3.04
N ALA A 57 -16.63 23.58 -3.07
CA ALA A 57 -15.24 23.25 -2.76
C ALA A 57 -15.07 22.68 -1.33
N TRP A 58 -15.90 23.11 -0.37
CA TRP A 58 -15.84 22.63 1.02
C TRP A 58 -16.35 21.20 1.18
N VAL A 59 -17.09 20.66 0.20
CA VAL A 59 -17.50 19.24 0.20
C VAL A 59 -16.27 18.31 0.14
N PHE A 60 -15.11 18.80 -0.33
CA PHE A 60 -13.85 18.07 -0.23
C PHE A 60 -13.48 17.71 1.22
N ALA A 61 -13.84 18.54 2.21
CA ALA A 61 -13.62 18.21 3.61
C ALA A 61 -14.44 16.97 4.05
N LEU A 62 -15.65 16.80 3.50
CA LEU A 62 -16.47 15.61 3.75
C LEU A 62 -15.84 14.37 3.12
N GLU A 63 -15.25 14.49 1.93
CA GLU A 63 -14.50 13.39 1.32
C GLU A 63 -13.29 12.99 2.16
N LEU A 64 -12.53 13.95 2.69
CA LEU A 64 -11.43 13.67 3.61
C LEU A 64 -11.92 12.96 4.89
N LEU A 65 -13.06 13.39 5.44
CA LEU A 65 -13.61 12.89 6.70
C LEU A 65 -14.23 11.49 6.56
N PHE A 66 -14.97 11.22 5.48
CA PHE A 66 -15.76 9.99 5.32
C PHE A 66 -15.11 8.94 4.40
N VAL A 67 -14.08 9.32 3.63
CA VAL A 67 -13.35 8.40 2.75
C VAL A 67 -11.91 8.23 3.20
N ALA A 68 -11.15 9.33 3.25
CA ALA A 68 -9.70 9.23 3.49
C ALA A 68 -9.36 8.87 4.95
N LEU A 69 -10.03 9.51 5.92
CA LEU A 69 -9.77 9.29 7.34
C LEU A 69 -10.12 7.86 7.81
N PRO A 70 -11.30 7.27 7.49
CA PRO A 70 -11.64 5.92 7.92
C PRO A 70 -10.65 4.89 7.36
N GLN A 71 -10.25 5.02 6.09
CA GLN A 71 -9.25 4.14 5.49
C GLN A 71 -7.88 4.25 6.18
N ARG A 72 -7.46 5.46 6.56
CA ARG A 72 -6.23 5.65 7.33
C ARG A 72 -6.36 5.04 8.73
N LEU A 73 -7.46 5.27 9.43
CA LEU A 73 -7.70 4.72 10.77
C LEU A 73 -7.67 3.19 10.76
N VAL A 74 -8.27 2.52 9.78
CA VAL A 74 -8.19 1.05 9.66
C VAL A 74 -6.75 0.57 9.44
N ARG A 75 -5.95 1.27 8.64
CA ARG A 75 -4.52 0.92 8.48
C ARG A 75 -3.75 1.08 9.78
N HIS A 76 -4.02 2.15 10.55
CA HIS A 76 -3.41 2.35 11.85
C HIS A 76 -3.90 1.32 12.88
N ALA A 77 -5.19 0.92 12.82
CA ALA A 77 -5.74 -0.13 13.64
C ALA A 77 -5.05 -1.47 13.38
N ALA A 78 -4.91 -1.85 12.10
CA ALA A 78 -4.22 -3.06 11.69
C ALA A 78 -2.73 -3.04 12.11
N ALA A 79 -2.04 -1.91 11.94
CA ALA A 79 -0.66 -1.76 12.37
C ALA A 79 -0.52 -1.86 13.90
N ALA A 80 -1.44 -1.25 14.67
CA ALA A 80 -1.44 -1.33 16.12
C ALA A 80 -1.72 -2.76 16.63
N ALA A 81 -2.60 -3.50 15.97
CA ALA A 81 -2.91 -4.89 16.30
C ALA A 81 -1.70 -5.85 16.12
N MET A 82 -0.72 -5.49 15.29
CA MET A 82 0.51 -6.28 15.07
C MET A 82 1.57 -6.11 16.17
N ILE A 83 1.49 -5.05 16.98
CA ILE A 83 2.46 -4.70 18.04
C ILE A 83 1.80 -4.83 19.42
N PRO A 84 1.02 -5.89 19.65
CA PRO A 84 0.01 -6.03 20.72
C PRO A 84 -0.63 -4.76 21.33
N ARG A 85 -0.74 -3.66 20.58
CA ARG A 85 -1.29 -2.38 21.07
C ARG A 85 -2.79 -2.37 20.88
N TRP A 86 -3.46 -3.38 21.45
CA TRP A 86 -4.87 -3.63 21.21
C TRP A 86 -5.77 -2.48 21.63
N GLY A 87 -5.41 -1.74 22.69
CA GLY A 87 -6.12 -0.53 23.09
C GLY A 87 -6.17 0.53 21.97
N ARG A 88 -5.00 0.87 21.38
CA ARG A 88 -4.94 1.82 20.26
C ARG A 88 -5.63 1.27 19.02
N ALA A 89 -5.42 -0.02 18.73
CA ALA A 89 -6.08 -0.69 17.61
C ALA A 89 -7.61 -0.57 17.71
N SER A 90 -8.14 -0.81 18.91
CA SER A 90 -9.57 -0.70 19.21
C SER A 90 -10.09 0.72 19.03
N THR A 91 -9.38 1.73 19.55
CA THR A 91 -9.76 3.14 19.38
C THR A 91 -9.86 3.50 17.90
N TYR A 92 -8.83 3.20 17.10
CA TYR A 92 -8.83 3.52 15.68
C TYR A 92 -9.93 2.79 14.90
N ALA A 93 -10.12 1.49 15.15
CA ALA A 93 -11.15 0.70 14.48
C ALA A 93 -12.57 1.16 14.83
N ARG A 94 -12.81 1.57 16.08
CA ARG A 94 -14.11 2.10 16.52
C ARG A 94 -14.42 3.47 15.90
N ILE A 95 -13.45 4.38 15.86
CA ILE A 95 -13.63 5.68 15.20
C ILE A 95 -13.89 5.47 13.70
N ALA A 96 -13.14 4.56 13.07
CA ALA A 96 -13.36 4.21 11.66
C ALA A 96 -14.78 3.67 11.40
N GLY A 97 -15.26 2.75 12.25
CA GLY A 97 -16.62 2.20 12.15
C GLY A 97 -17.72 3.23 12.44
N TRP A 98 -17.45 4.25 13.24
CA TRP A 98 -18.39 5.37 13.46
C TRP A 98 -18.45 6.31 12.25
N LEU A 99 -17.30 6.66 11.69
CA LEU A 99 -17.22 7.50 10.49
C LEU A 99 -17.76 6.79 9.23
N HIS A 100 -17.71 5.46 9.19
CA HIS A 100 -18.23 4.66 8.09
C HIS A 100 -19.19 3.58 8.64
N PRO A 101 -20.45 3.95 8.95
CA PRO A 101 -21.38 3.09 9.69
C PRO A 101 -21.93 1.91 8.86
N PHE A 102 -21.60 1.85 7.58
CA PHE A 102 -22.10 0.85 6.65
C PHE A 102 -21.13 -0.32 6.50
N GLY A 103 -21.67 -1.50 6.19
CA GLY A 103 -20.89 -2.71 5.94
C GLY A 103 -20.31 -3.32 7.23
N SER A 104 -19.16 -3.98 7.08
CA SER A 104 -18.47 -4.75 8.12
C SER A 104 -17.79 -3.89 9.20
N TRP A 105 -17.67 -2.58 9.00
CA TRP A 105 -16.78 -1.70 9.75
C TRP A 105 -17.15 -1.56 11.24
N PRO A 106 -18.43 -1.39 11.63
CA PRO A 106 -18.82 -1.40 13.05
C PRO A 106 -18.50 -2.74 13.73
N SER A 107 -18.75 -3.85 13.04
CA SER A 107 -18.47 -5.20 13.55
C SER A 107 -16.97 -5.47 13.66
N GLN A 108 -16.16 -4.98 12.72
CA GLN A 108 -14.71 -5.00 12.81
C GLN A 108 -14.20 -4.21 14.01
N GLY A 109 -14.74 -3.00 14.26
CA GLY A 109 -14.42 -2.20 15.43
C GLY A 109 -14.74 -2.92 16.75
N ARG A 110 -15.88 -3.62 16.81
CA ARG A 110 -16.27 -4.48 17.95
C ARG A 110 -15.34 -5.67 18.12
N LEU A 111 -14.93 -6.33 17.04
CA LEU A 111 -13.99 -7.46 17.10
C LEU A 111 -12.65 -7.05 17.70
N VAL A 112 -12.07 -5.95 17.21
CA VAL A 112 -10.79 -5.44 17.74
C VAL A 112 -10.94 -4.98 19.19
N HIS A 113 -12.10 -4.43 19.55
CA HIS A 113 -12.39 -4.09 20.95
C HIS A 113 -12.49 -5.31 21.85
N ALA A 114 -13.13 -6.40 21.42
CA ALA A 114 -13.16 -7.66 22.17
C ALA A 114 -11.74 -8.18 22.42
N LEU A 115 -10.89 -8.19 21.38
CA LEU A 115 -9.48 -8.59 21.51
C LEU A 115 -8.70 -7.70 22.47
N ALA A 116 -8.97 -6.39 22.49
CA ALA A 116 -8.36 -5.46 23.43
C ALA A 116 -8.78 -5.68 24.88
N LEU A 117 -10.06 -5.98 25.12
CA LEU A 117 -10.55 -6.34 26.45
C LEU A 117 -9.90 -7.63 26.94
N TRP A 118 -9.76 -8.63 26.06
CA TRP A 118 -9.04 -9.86 26.38
C TRP A 118 -7.60 -9.59 26.78
N ASP A 119 -6.86 -8.82 25.98
CA ASP A 119 -5.45 -8.53 26.26
C ASP A 119 -5.24 -7.63 27.49
N ALA A 120 -6.27 -6.87 27.89
CA ALA A 120 -6.31 -6.14 29.14
C ALA A 120 -6.69 -7.01 30.36
N GLY A 121 -6.91 -8.31 30.18
CA GLY A 121 -7.34 -9.24 31.24
C GLY A 121 -8.83 -9.16 31.60
N GLN A 122 -9.63 -8.39 30.85
CA GLN A 122 -11.08 -8.26 31.06
C GLN A 122 -11.86 -9.33 30.29
N GLU A 123 -11.62 -10.59 30.63
CA GLU A 123 -12.12 -11.75 29.87
C GLU A 123 -13.66 -11.80 29.80
N SER A 124 -14.36 -11.52 30.89
CA SER A 124 -15.84 -11.54 30.93
C SER A 124 -16.46 -10.53 29.96
N LEU A 125 -15.95 -9.30 29.96
CA LEU A 125 -16.38 -8.25 29.03
C LEU A 125 -16.01 -8.59 27.59
N SER A 126 -14.81 -9.16 27.36
CA SER A 126 -14.41 -9.65 26.04
C SER A 126 -15.37 -10.70 25.51
N ARG A 127 -15.74 -11.70 26.31
CA ARG A 127 -16.67 -12.76 25.92
C ARG A 127 -18.06 -12.20 25.59
N GLN A 128 -18.54 -11.23 26.36
CA GLN A 128 -19.80 -10.55 26.05
C GLN A 128 -19.76 -9.83 24.70
N GLN A 129 -18.64 -9.21 24.33
CA GLN A 129 -18.50 -8.57 23.01
C GLN A 129 -18.45 -9.59 21.88
N PHE A 130 -17.75 -10.72 22.05
CA PHE A 130 -17.76 -11.82 21.09
C PHE A 130 -19.17 -12.39 20.91
N GLU A 131 -19.90 -12.62 21.99
CA GLU A 131 -21.28 -13.11 21.93
C GLU A 131 -22.18 -12.18 21.10
N ARG A 132 -22.07 -10.86 21.28
CA ARG A 132 -22.82 -9.89 20.45
C ARG A 132 -22.47 -9.98 18.97
N LEU A 133 -21.22 -10.29 18.63
CA LEU A 133 -20.75 -10.45 17.25
C LEU A 133 -21.27 -11.72 16.58
N THR A 134 -21.71 -12.73 17.33
CA THR A 134 -22.30 -13.96 16.75
C THR A 134 -23.59 -13.69 15.96
N ARG A 135 -24.27 -12.57 16.27
CA ARG A 135 -25.46 -12.11 15.55
C ARG A 135 -25.15 -11.63 14.14
N ASP A 136 -23.91 -11.22 13.88
CA ASP A 136 -23.45 -10.84 12.56
C ASP A 136 -22.94 -12.09 11.82
N PRO A 137 -23.62 -12.55 10.75
CA PRO A 137 -23.22 -13.76 10.04
C PRO A 137 -21.78 -13.72 9.50
N GLU A 138 -21.25 -12.52 9.20
CA GLU A 138 -19.90 -12.35 8.68
C GLU A 138 -18.84 -12.52 9.77
N PHE A 139 -19.12 -12.06 10.98
CA PHE A 139 -18.18 -12.12 12.10
C PHE A 139 -18.44 -13.30 13.03
N ARG A 140 -19.52 -14.06 12.82
CA ARG A 140 -19.92 -15.17 13.68
C ARG A 140 -18.81 -16.17 13.90
N GLN A 141 -18.16 -16.61 12.83
CA GLN A 141 -17.08 -17.59 12.94
C GLN A 141 -15.90 -17.03 13.75
N HIS A 142 -15.44 -15.82 13.45
CA HIS A 142 -14.40 -15.17 14.25
C HIS A 142 -14.82 -15.01 15.72
N ALA A 143 -16.09 -14.71 15.98
CA ALA A 143 -16.63 -14.56 17.32
C ALA A 143 -16.67 -15.87 18.12
N LEU A 144 -16.91 -17.00 17.46
CA LEU A 144 -16.92 -18.33 18.08
C LEU A 144 -15.51 -18.87 18.28
N LEU A 145 -14.65 -18.74 17.27
CA LEU A 145 -13.33 -19.37 17.26
C LEU A 145 -12.28 -18.57 18.06
N ARG A 146 -12.26 -17.23 17.97
CA ARG A 146 -11.21 -16.43 18.62
C ARG A 146 -11.11 -16.68 20.14
N PRO A 147 -12.21 -16.76 20.92
CA PRO A 147 -12.14 -17.10 22.34
C PRO A 147 -11.46 -18.44 22.61
N LEU A 148 -11.72 -19.47 21.81
CA LEU A 148 -11.09 -20.80 21.96
C LEU A 148 -9.57 -20.69 21.82
N GLY A 149 -9.10 -20.00 20.78
CA GLY A 149 -7.66 -19.85 20.52
C GLY A 149 -6.95 -18.98 21.55
N LEU A 150 -7.62 -17.94 22.03
CA LEU A 150 -7.10 -17.09 23.11
C LEU A 150 -7.03 -17.83 24.46
N SER A 151 -7.92 -18.81 24.67
CA SER A 151 -7.93 -19.70 25.85
C SER A 151 -7.02 -20.91 25.69
N GLY A 152 -6.36 -21.07 24.53
CA GLY A 152 -5.49 -22.21 24.23
C GLY A 152 -6.22 -23.53 23.95
N GLN A 153 -7.53 -23.49 23.67
CA GLN A 153 -8.38 -24.65 23.35
C GLN A 153 -8.29 -24.98 21.85
N TRP A 154 -7.08 -25.32 21.40
CA TRP A 154 -6.78 -25.50 19.98
C TRP A 154 -7.45 -26.74 19.36
N GLU A 155 -7.64 -27.82 20.13
CA GLU A 155 -8.29 -29.04 19.64
C GLU A 155 -9.77 -28.81 19.32
N GLU A 156 -10.49 -28.11 20.20
CA GLU A 156 -11.89 -27.72 19.97
C GLU A 156 -12.02 -26.74 18.80
N MET A 157 -11.11 -25.77 18.70
CA MET A 157 -11.06 -24.88 17.53
C MET A 157 -10.84 -25.69 16.23
N LEU A 158 -9.92 -26.65 16.25
CA LEU A 158 -9.61 -27.46 15.07
C LEU A 158 -10.79 -28.35 14.66
N SER A 159 -11.54 -28.91 15.61
CA SER A 159 -12.73 -29.71 15.31
C SER A 159 -13.82 -28.86 14.65
N GLN A 160 -14.08 -27.65 15.16
CA GLN A 160 -15.03 -26.71 14.56
C GLN A 160 -14.60 -26.26 13.16
N LEU A 161 -13.32 -25.91 12.97
CA LEU A 161 -12.78 -25.50 11.67
C LEU A 161 -12.81 -26.62 10.62
N ARG A 162 -12.77 -27.89 11.03
CA ARG A 162 -12.89 -29.05 10.13
C ARG A 162 -14.32 -29.33 9.71
N ALA A 163 -15.29 -28.99 10.56
CA ALA A 163 -16.71 -29.11 10.23
C ALA A 163 -17.14 -28.08 9.16
N GLU A 164 -16.34 -27.03 8.96
CA GLU A 164 -16.60 -25.96 8.00
C GLU A 164 -15.80 -26.17 6.69
N SER A 165 -16.40 -25.78 5.56
CA SER A 165 -15.78 -25.92 4.23
C SER A 165 -16.05 -24.71 3.33
N GLY A 166 -15.12 -24.41 2.42
CA GLY A 166 -15.29 -23.34 1.43
C GLY A 166 -14.85 -21.96 1.92
N GLU A 167 -15.47 -20.90 1.40
CA GLU A 167 -15.12 -19.50 1.69
C GLU A 167 -15.41 -19.07 3.14
N SER A 168 -16.20 -19.84 3.88
CA SER A 168 -16.54 -19.54 5.26
C SER A 168 -15.44 -19.91 6.26
N ARG A 169 -14.37 -20.61 5.84
CA ARG A 169 -13.34 -21.11 6.76
C ARG A 169 -12.19 -20.10 6.97
N ASP A 170 -11.89 -19.73 8.22
CA ASP A 170 -10.74 -18.90 8.55
C ASP A 170 -9.43 -19.69 8.37
N GLU A 171 -8.85 -19.58 7.18
CA GLU A 171 -7.63 -20.29 6.79
C GLU A 171 -6.41 -19.94 7.68
N ALA A 172 -6.34 -18.71 8.18
CA ALA A 172 -5.23 -18.29 9.05
C ALA A 172 -5.33 -18.94 10.43
N LEU A 173 -6.54 -19.10 10.98
CA LEU A 173 -6.76 -19.84 12.22
C LEU A 173 -6.57 -21.35 12.01
N LEU A 174 -7.00 -21.90 10.88
CA LEU A 174 -6.78 -23.32 10.56
C LEU A 174 -5.29 -23.67 10.55
N GLY A 175 -4.48 -22.90 9.82
CA GLY A 175 -3.02 -23.13 9.78
C GLY A 175 -2.39 -23.06 11.17
N ARG A 176 -2.83 -22.11 12.01
CA ARG A 176 -2.34 -22.02 13.39
C ARG A 176 -2.78 -23.22 14.24
N ALA A 177 -4.07 -23.58 14.21
CA ALA A 177 -4.62 -24.68 15.00
C ALA A 177 -4.00 -26.03 14.63
N LEU A 178 -3.76 -26.29 13.33
CA LEU A 178 -3.03 -27.48 12.87
C LEU A 178 -1.65 -27.59 13.50
N GLY A 179 -0.91 -26.47 13.54
CA GLY A 179 0.41 -26.41 14.16
C GLY A 179 0.39 -26.58 15.68
N GLU A 180 -0.51 -25.87 16.37
CA GLU A 180 -0.64 -25.93 17.83
C GLU A 180 -1.07 -27.33 18.31
N CYS A 181 -1.88 -28.05 17.52
CA CYS A 181 -2.27 -29.44 17.78
C CYS A 181 -1.24 -30.49 17.30
N GLY A 182 -0.08 -30.07 16.78
CA GLY A 182 0.97 -30.98 16.30
C GLY A 182 0.64 -31.76 15.03
N ASN A 183 -0.38 -31.35 14.25
CA ASN A 183 -0.74 -32.00 13.00
C ASN A 183 0.10 -31.46 11.82
N ILE A 184 1.39 -31.82 11.82
CA ILE A 184 2.40 -31.25 10.93
C ILE A 184 2.15 -31.61 9.46
N ASP A 185 1.74 -32.84 9.17
CA ASP A 185 1.46 -33.26 7.79
C ASP A 185 0.30 -32.45 7.18
N ALA A 186 -0.80 -32.30 7.91
CA ALA A 186 -1.93 -31.49 7.45
C ALA A 186 -1.55 -30.01 7.34
N LEU A 187 -0.67 -29.50 8.21
CA LEU A 187 -0.13 -28.15 8.11
C LEU A 187 0.67 -27.95 6.81
N HIS A 188 1.50 -28.90 6.42
CA HIS A 188 2.26 -28.84 5.16
C HIS A 188 1.34 -28.87 3.94
N HIS A 189 0.34 -29.74 3.92
CA HIS A 189 -0.65 -29.78 2.83
C HIS A 189 -1.45 -28.48 2.74
N TRP A 190 -1.88 -27.94 3.89
CA TRP A 190 -2.54 -26.65 3.96
C TRP A 190 -1.66 -25.54 3.39
N ALA A 191 -0.38 -25.46 3.80
CA ALA A 191 0.55 -24.45 3.33
C ALA A 191 0.86 -24.61 1.83
N ALA A 192 1.02 -25.84 1.33
CA ALA A 192 1.23 -26.11 -0.08
C ALA A 192 0.09 -25.56 -0.95
N ARG A 193 -1.17 -25.74 -0.52
CA ARG A 193 -2.33 -25.14 -1.19
C ARG A 193 -2.30 -23.61 -1.15
N ILE A 194 -2.02 -23.00 0.00
CA ILE A 194 -1.91 -21.53 0.11
C ILE A 194 -0.78 -20.98 -0.78
N ASN A 195 0.29 -21.75 -0.94
CA ASN A 195 1.50 -21.32 -1.64
C ASN A 195 1.49 -21.62 -3.14
N ALA A 196 0.53 -22.42 -3.63
CA ALA A 196 0.37 -22.77 -5.04
C ALA A 196 0.17 -21.52 -5.92
N ASP A 197 -0.60 -20.54 -5.44
CA ASP A 197 -0.94 -19.33 -6.19
C ASP A 197 0.20 -18.29 -6.21
N ARG A 198 1.29 -18.52 -5.45
CA ARG A 198 2.48 -17.64 -5.33
C ARG A 198 2.16 -16.16 -5.05
N GLN A 199 0.98 -15.87 -4.54
CA GLN A 199 0.59 -14.51 -4.16
C GLN A 199 1.23 -14.18 -2.82
N LEU A 200 2.00 -13.11 -2.75
CA LEU A 200 2.64 -12.63 -1.51
C LEU A 200 1.63 -11.97 -0.55
N SER A 201 0.48 -12.61 -0.33
CA SER A 201 -0.56 -12.21 0.60
C SER A 201 -0.10 -12.38 2.05
N GLU A 202 -0.81 -11.77 3.00
CA GLU A 202 -0.53 -12.01 4.43
C GLU A 202 -0.70 -13.48 4.80
N LEU A 203 -1.70 -14.17 4.22
CA LEU A 203 -1.92 -15.60 4.43
C LEU A 203 -0.73 -16.43 3.90
N TRP A 204 -0.15 -16.04 2.78
CA TRP A 204 1.07 -16.66 2.24
C TRP A 204 2.28 -16.46 3.16
N LYS A 205 2.45 -15.28 3.75
CA LYS A 205 3.54 -15.05 4.71
C LYS A 205 3.30 -15.88 5.98
N LEU A 206 2.07 -15.91 6.47
CA LEU A 206 1.67 -16.67 7.65
C LEU A 206 1.84 -18.17 7.43
N SER A 207 1.59 -18.69 6.22
CA SER A 207 1.78 -20.11 5.92
C SER A 207 3.23 -20.52 6.13
N TRP A 208 4.20 -19.74 5.62
CA TRP A 208 5.62 -19.99 5.84
C TRP A 208 6.02 -19.78 7.30
N LEU A 209 5.41 -18.81 8.00
CA LEU A 209 5.68 -18.60 9.42
C LEU A 209 5.27 -19.83 10.23
N TYR A 210 4.03 -20.30 10.05
CA TYR A 210 3.53 -21.47 10.76
C TYR A 210 4.34 -22.72 10.43
N VAL A 211 4.62 -22.97 9.15
CA VAL A 211 5.42 -24.13 8.76
C VAL A 211 6.83 -24.06 9.37
N THR A 212 7.53 -22.93 9.30
CA THR A 212 8.87 -22.82 9.89
C THR A 212 8.87 -22.98 11.41
N VAL A 213 7.84 -22.44 12.09
CA VAL A 213 7.69 -22.54 13.54
C VAL A 213 7.42 -23.99 13.95
N PHE A 214 6.32 -24.56 13.47
CA PHE A 214 5.84 -25.85 13.95
C PHE A 214 6.65 -27.03 13.40
N SER A 215 7.41 -26.85 12.31
CA SER A 215 8.42 -27.82 11.86
C SER A 215 9.79 -27.65 12.52
N GLY A 216 9.92 -26.75 13.50
CA GLY A 216 11.15 -26.60 14.30
C GLY A 216 12.34 -26.08 13.49
N LEU A 217 12.18 -24.97 12.76
CA LEU A 217 13.24 -24.32 11.97
C LEU A 217 13.56 -22.90 12.49
N PRO A 218 14.21 -22.74 13.67
CA PRO A 218 14.33 -21.44 14.35
C PRO A 218 15.03 -20.34 13.53
N GLU A 219 16.09 -20.70 12.80
CA GLU A 219 16.84 -19.73 11.99
C GLU A 219 16.01 -19.22 10.80
N ALA A 220 15.30 -20.13 10.12
CA ALA A 220 14.38 -19.75 9.06
C ALA A 220 13.22 -18.90 9.58
N THR A 221 12.65 -19.25 10.73
CA THR A 221 11.63 -18.44 11.41
C THR A 221 12.14 -17.03 11.70
N ARG A 222 13.37 -16.89 12.23
CA ARG A 222 13.97 -15.57 12.51
C ARG A 222 14.11 -14.72 11.25
N GLN A 223 14.62 -15.30 10.17
CA GLN A 223 14.77 -14.60 8.88
C GLN A 223 13.42 -14.22 8.28
N LEU A 224 12.43 -15.11 8.38
CA LEU A 224 11.07 -14.84 7.90
C LEU A 224 10.40 -13.71 8.70
N ILE A 225 10.55 -13.67 10.02
CA ILE A 225 10.06 -12.57 10.85
C ILE A 225 10.71 -11.25 10.41
N ARG A 226 12.04 -11.25 10.28
CA ARG A 226 12.82 -10.05 9.88
C ARG A 226 12.38 -9.48 8.54
N HIS A 227 12.18 -10.32 7.53
CA HIS A 227 11.91 -9.86 6.16
C HIS A 227 10.42 -9.85 5.78
N GLY A 228 9.62 -10.74 6.35
CA GLY A 228 8.20 -10.89 6.07
C GLY A 228 7.30 -10.04 6.96
N PHE A 229 7.74 -9.79 8.20
CA PHE A 229 6.93 -9.16 9.24
C PHE A 229 7.67 -8.01 9.96
N PRO A 230 8.14 -6.98 9.24
CA PRO A 230 8.94 -5.89 9.82
C PRO A 230 8.17 -5.05 10.87
N THR A 231 6.85 -5.15 10.89
CA THR A 231 5.98 -4.46 11.86
C THR A 231 5.55 -5.36 13.02
N MET A 232 5.99 -6.62 13.05
CA MET A 232 5.72 -7.53 14.18
C MET A 232 6.55 -7.05 15.37
N GLY A 233 5.90 -6.74 16.48
CA GLY A 233 6.60 -6.25 17.68
C GLY A 233 7.61 -7.27 18.23
N ASP A 234 8.65 -6.79 18.91
CA ASP A 234 9.78 -7.61 19.39
C ASP A 234 9.34 -8.79 20.28
N GLU A 235 8.35 -8.60 21.15
CA GLU A 235 7.81 -9.66 22.00
C GLU A 235 7.10 -10.74 21.19
N MET A 236 6.31 -10.36 20.18
CA MET A 236 5.60 -11.30 19.30
C MET A 236 6.58 -12.05 18.40
N GLY A 237 7.57 -11.37 17.84
CA GLY A 237 8.64 -12.01 17.07
C GLY A 237 9.44 -12.99 17.93
N THR A 238 9.73 -12.60 19.17
CA THR A 238 10.36 -13.48 20.15
C THR A 238 9.49 -14.70 20.46
N PHE A 239 8.18 -14.52 20.64
CA PHE A 239 7.23 -15.60 20.91
C PHE A 239 7.24 -16.65 19.80
N TRP A 240 7.20 -16.22 18.53
CA TRP A 240 7.24 -17.16 17.40
C TRP A 240 8.59 -17.86 17.28
N HIS A 241 9.70 -17.15 17.50
CA HIS A 241 11.04 -17.74 17.50
C HIS A 241 11.20 -18.79 18.61
N ALA A 242 10.80 -18.49 19.84
CA ALA A 242 10.86 -19.46 20.94
C ALA A 242 9.91 -20.64 20.73
N SER A 243 8.78 -20.44 20.05
CA SER A 243 7.91 -21.55 19.63
C SER A 243 8.64 -22.49 18.67
N ALA A 244 9.39 -21.93 17.71
CA ALA A 244 10.20 -22.73 16.79
C ALA A 244 11.33 -23.48 17.52
N GLN A 245 11.98 -22.83 18.50
CA GLN A 245 13.01 -23.46 19.34
C GLN A 245 12.43 -24.62 20.16
N GLN A 246 11.25 -24.43 20.73
CA GLN A 246 10.54 -25.48 21.45
C GLN A 246 10.22 -26.67 20.54
N CYS A 247 9.66 -26.44 19.35
CA CYS A 247 9.39 -27.50 18.36
C CYS A 247 10.68 -28.19 17.87
N ALA A 248 11.82 -27.48 17.85
CA ALA A 248 13.13 -28.04 17.53
C ALA A 248 13.80 -28.80 18.70
N GLY A 249 13.13 -28.93 19.86
CA GLY A 249 13.69 -29.56 21.05
C GLY A 249 14.73 -28.71 21.81
N GLN A 250 14.88 -27.44 21.46
CA GLN A 250 15.78 -26.48 22.13
C GLN A 250 15.13 -25.89 23.40
N TRP A 251 14.67 -26.76 24.30
CA TRP A 251 13.84 -26.41 25.45
C TRP A 251 14.50 -25.43 26.42
N ALA A 252 15.81 -25.55 26.64
CA ALA A 252 16.54 -24.63 27.53
C ALA A 252 16.45 -23.17 27.03
N ALA A 253 16.69 -22.94 25.74
CA ALA A 253 16.60 -21.62 25.13
C ALA A 253 15.16 -21.08 25.08
N ALA A 254 14.20 -21.95 24.75
CA ALA A 254 12.78 -21.58 24.72
C ALA A 254 12.26 -21.22 26.12
N ARG A 255 12.66 -21.96 27.17
CA ARG A 255 12.23 -21.73 28.57
C ARG A 255 12.62 -20.36 29.10
N VAL A 256 13.87 -19.93 28.85
CA VAL A 256 14.34 -18.58 29.22
C VAL A 256 13.43 -17.52 28.60
N THR A 257 13.06 -17.73 27.34
CA THR A 257 12.18 -16.81 26.63
C THR A 257 10.76 -16.81 27.19
N TRP A 258 10.20 -17.97 27.52
CA TRP A 258 8.87 -18.07 28.13
C TRP A 258 8.80 -17.40 29.50
N GLN A 259 9.83 -17.55 30.33
CA GLN A 259 9.92 -16.84 31.61
C GLN A 259 9.93 -15.32 31.42
N ARG A 260 10.70 -14.83 30.43
CA ARG A 260 10.74 -13.41 30.09
C ARG A 260 9.38 -12.89 29.61
N LEU A 261 8.72 -13.62 28.71
CA LEU A 261 7.39 -13.27 28.20
C LEU A 261 6.29 -13.38 29.25
N GLY A 262 6.52 -14.11 30.36
CA GLY A 262 5.64 -14.11 31.52
C GLY A 262 5.46 -12.73 32.16
N ASN A 263 6.38 -11.80 31.92
CA ASN A 263 6.32 -10.41 32.37
C ASN A 263 5.91 -9.40 31.28
N SER A 264 5.47 -9.87 30.10
CA SER A 264 5.00 -9.00 29.01
C SER A 264 3.82 -8.14 29.48
N GLU A 265 3.63 -6.95 28.92
CA GLU A 265 2.42 -6.14 29.16
C GLU A 265 1.16 -6.75 28.51
N SER A 266 1.33 -7.58 27.48
CA SER A 266 0.23 -8.28 26.79
C SER A 266 -0.22 -9.50 27.59
N TYR A 267 -1.48 -9.51 28.05
CA TYR A 267 -2.05 -10.68 28.71
C TYR A 267 -2.03 -11.91 27.81
N THR A 268 -2.26 -11.74 26.49
CA THR A 268 -2.20 -12.85 25.54
C THR A 268 -0.82 -13.50 25.48
N LEU A 269 0.26 -12.72 25.47
CA LEU A 269 1.61 -13.27 25.47
C LEU A 269 1.97 -13.90 26.82
N ARG A 270 1.59 -13.27 27.93
CA ARG A 270 1.80 -13.82 29.27
C ARG A 270 1.09 -15.17 29.45
N SER A 271 -0.19 -15.25 29.08
CA SER A 271 -1.00 -16.46 29.25
C SER A 271 -0.49 -17.59 28.36
N ALA A 272 -0.13 -17.30 27.11
CA ALA A 272 0.45 -18.28 26.20
C ALA A 272 1.81 -18.79 26.69
N ALA A 273 2.70 -17.90 27.15
CA ALA A 273 4.00 -18.29 27.71
C ALA A 273 3.84 -19.18 28.96
N ALA A 274 2.91 -18.84 29.84
CA ALA A 274 2.57 -19.65 31.01
C ALA A 274 2.06 -21.05 30.62
N GLN A 275 1.23 -21.14 29.58
CA GLN A 275 0.78 -22.44 29.04
C GLN A 275 1.95 -23.28 28.51
N ARG A 276 2.86 -22.68 27.74
CA ARG A 276 4.04 -23.38 27.21
C ARG A 276 4.98 -23.88 28.32
N LEU A 277 5.15 -23.10 29.40
CA LEU A 277 5.90 -23.52 30.59
C LEU A 277 5.25 -24.71 31.32
N ARG A 278 3.92 -24.73 31.44
CA ARG A 278 3.18 -25.85 32.05
C ARG A 278 3.38 -27.14 31.25
N CYS A 279 3.25 -27.09 29.92
CA CYS A 279 3.48 -28.24 29.05
C CYS A 279 4.92 -28.76 29.14
N ALA A 280 5.92 -27.89 29.33
CA ALA A 280 7.32 -28.29 29.48
C ALA A 280 7.59 -29.07 30.78
N GLY A 281 6.80 -28.84 31.84
CA GLY A 281 6.94 -29.52 33.13
C GLY A 281 6.35 -30.94 33.17
N ALA A 282 5.43 -31.28 32.25
CA ALA A 282 4.70 -32.54 32.26
C ALA A 282 5.35 -33.67 31.43
N GLY A 283 6.56 -33.49 30.89
CA GLY A 283 7.26 -34.56 30.13
C GLY A 283 8.33 -34.11 29.13
N GLY A 284 8.59 -32.81 28.96
CA GLY A 284 9.51 -32.31 27.92
C GLY A 284 11.01 -32.52 28.20
N ALA A 285 11.40 -32.79 29.45
CA ALA A 285 12.80 -32.96 29.84
C ALA A 285 13.34 -34.40 29.61
N GLU A 286 12.47 -35.40 29.41
CA GLU A 286 12.86 -36.81 29.30
C GLU A 286 13.15 -37.27 27.86
N LEU A 287 12.60 -36.59 26.85
CA LEU A 287 12.80 -36.90 25.43
C LEU A 287 14.17 -36.50 24.85
N GLN A 288 15.00 -35.77 25.62
CA GLN A 288 16.30 -35.28 25.16
C GLN A 288 17.46 -36.24 25.46
N ARG A 289 17.20 -37.35 26.17
CA ARG A 289 18.20 -38.41 26.31
C ARG A 289 18.01 -39.41 25.18
N SER A 290 18.91 -39.32 24.20
CA SER A 290 19.20 -40.36 23.19
C SER A 290 18.01 -40.79 22.32
N ALA A 291 17.59 -39.95 21.38
CA ALA A 291 16.96 -40.48 20.18
C ALA A 291 18.07 -41.13 19.31
N PRO A 292 18.04 -42.45 19.08
CA PRO A 292 18.99 -43.08 18.15
C PRO A 292 18.84 -42.47 16.74
N PRO A 293 19.88 -42.52 15.90
CA PRO A 293 19.77 -42.08 14.51
C PRO A 293 18.59 -42.78 13.84
N ALA A 294 17.76 -42.01 13.13
CA ALA A 294 16.57 -42.52 12.48
C ALA A 294 16.93 -43.70 11.57
N PRO A 295 16.20 -44.83 11.64
CA PRO A 295 16.51 -46.01 10.84
C PRO A 295 16.39 -45.69 9.35
N GLU A 296 17.34 -46.17 8.53
CA GLU A 296 17.38 -46.01 7.06
C GLU A 296 16.26 -46.83 6.39
N THR A 297 15.03 -46.43 6.62
CA THR A 297 13.85 -47.02 5.99
C THR A 297 13.42 -46.16 4.79
N PRO A 298 12.77 -46.74 3.76
CA PRO A 298 12.18 -45.96 2.68
C PRO A 298 11.21 -44.88 3.16
N ALA A 299 10.55 -45.06 4.31
CA ALA A 299 9.68 -44.06 4.92
C ALA A 299 10.48 -42.89 5.51
N ALA A 300 11.54 -43.18 6.29
CA ALA A 300 12.42 -42.16 6.85
C ALA A 300 13.16 -41.35 5.76
N ASN A 301 13.53 -41.99 4.65
CA ASN A 301 14.15 -41.30 3.51
C ASN A 301 13.17 -40.35 2.82
N ARG A 302 11.91 -40.77 2.59
CA ARG A 302 10.86 -39.89 2.04
C ARG A 302 10.59 -38.68 2.94
N GLU A 303 10.56 -38.90 4.26
CA GLU A 303 10.40 -37.81 5.23
C GLU A 303 11.57 -36.82 5.17
N ARG A 304 12.80 -37.34 5.02
CA ARG A 304 14.02 -36.53 4.86
C ARG A 304 14.00 -35.70 3.58
N GLU A 305 13.60 -36.31 2.46
CA GLU A 305 13.44 -35.64 1.17
C GLU A 305 12.37 -34.55 1.22
N ALA A 306 11.21 -34.84 1.83
CA ALA A 306 10.13 -33.87 2.02
C ALA A 306 10.61 -32.69 2.87
N ARG A 307 11.37 -32.95 3.94
CA ARG A 307 11.96 -31.90 4.79
C ARG A 307 12.99 -31.06 4.05
N HIS A 308 13.84 -31.66 3.22
CA HIS A 308 14.79 -30.93 2.37
C HIS A 308 14.07 -30.03 1.35
N ALA A 309 13.06 -30.57 0.66
CA ALA A 309 12.25 -29.80 -0.28
C ALA A 309 11.55 -28.61 0.41
N LEU A 310 11.06 -28.81 1.64
CA LEU A 310 10.48 -27.74 2.43
C LEU A 310 11.48 -26.61 2.71
N VAL A 311 12.70 -26.94 3.14
CA VAL A 311 13.75 -25.96 3.44
C VAL A 311 14.12 -25.13 2.21
N GLU A 312 14.22 -25.74 1.04
CA GLU A 312 14.46 -25.02 -0.23
C GLU A 312 13.35 -24.02 -0.57
N HIS A 313 12.09 -24.42 -0.41
CA HIS A 313 10.95 -23.52 -0.62
C HIS A 313 10.96 -22.34 0.36
N VAL A 314 11.26 -22.59 1.64
CA VAL A 314 11.40 -21.56 2.67
C VAL A 314 12.53 -20.58 2.34
N HIS A 315 13.70 -21.06 1.92
CA HIS A 315 14.80 -20.18 1.51
C HIS A 315 14.42 -19.30 0.31
N THR A 316 13.69 -19.86 -0.65
CA THR A 316 13.17 -19.10 -1.80
C THR A 316 12.17 -18.02 -1.36
N ALA A 317 11.29 -18.34 -0.41
CA ALA A 317 10.37 -17.37 0.19
C ALA A 317 11.12 -16.23 0.90
N ILE A 318 12.11 -16.56 1.73
CA ILE A 318 12.95 -15.60 2.45
C ILE A 318 13.70 -14.68 1.45
N ARG A 319 14.34 -15.23 0.42
CA ARG A 319 15.01 -14.43 -0.63
C ARG A 319 14.05 -13.45 -1.30
N THR A 320 12.83 -13.91 -1.59
CA THR A 320 11.78 -13.09 -2.21
C THR A 320 11.35 -11.94 -1.31
N LEU A 321 11.18 -12.19 -0.01
CA LEU A 321 10.84 -11.16 0.98
C LEU A 321 12.00 -10.19 1.24
N ALA A 322 13.23 -10.71 1.32
CA ALA A 322 14.44 -9.92 1.53
C ALA A 322 14.69 -8.94 0.37
N ALA A 323 14.44 -9.37 -0.88
CA ALA A 323 14.57 -8.50 -2.04
C ALA A 323 13.62 -7.27 -1.97
N ARG A 324 12.44 -7.42 -1.34
CA ARG A 324 11.46 -6.32 -1.17
C ARG A 324 11.75 -5.37 -0.01
N THR A 325 12.51 -5.82 0.98
CA THR A 325 12.86 -5.00 2.16
C THR A 325 14.11 -4.15 1.96
N ARG A 326 14.80 -4.29 0.80
CA ARG A 326 15.90 -3.40 0.44
C ARG A 326 15.38 -1.96 0.31
N PRO A 327 16.07 -0.96 0.89
CA PRO A 327 15.65 0.43 0.78
C PRO A 327 15.61 0.83 -0.71
N PRO A 328 14.56 1.52 -1.17
CA PRO A 328 14.50 1.99 -2.55
C PRO A 328 15.68 2.91 -2.83
N LYS A 329 16.24 2.84 -4.05
CA LYS A 329 17.26 3.80 -4.50
C LYS A 329 16.72 5.22 -4.33
N ARG A 330 17.52 6.11 -3.75
CA ARG A 330 17.10 7.50 -3.54
C ARG A 330 16.91 8.19 -4.91
N PRO A 331 15.75 8.82 -5.16
CA PRO A 331 15.43 9.46 -6.42
C PRO A 331 15.98 10.89 -6.46
N TRP A 332 17.30 10.99 -6.57
CA TRP A 332 18.05 12.25 -6.50
C TRP A 332 17.68 13.25 -7.59
N PHE A 333 17.49 12.80 -8.83
CA PHE A 333 17.09 13.69 -9.92
C PHE A 333 15.72 14.30 -9.64
N THR A 334 14.75 13.48 -9.21
CA THR A 334 13.41 13.94 -8.86
C THR A 334 13.46 15.00 -7.76
N TYR A 335 14.25 14.77 -6.71
CA TYR A 335 14.41 15.76 -5.65
C TYR A 335 15.10 17.03 -6.14
N ALA A 336 16.16 16.91 -6.93
CA ALA A 336 16.89 18.06 -7.47
C ALA A 336 15.95 18.99 -8.27
N VAL A 337 15.12 18.44 -9.15
CA VAL A 337 14.17 19.23 -9.95
C VAL A 337 13.07 19.86 -9.08
N VAL A 338 12.54 19.14 -8.10
CA VAL A 338 11.53 19.70 -7.18
C VAL A 338 12.12 20.86 -6.37
N PHE A 339 13.33 20.70 -5.81
CA PHE A 339 13.99 21.78 -5.09
C PHE A 339 14.35 22.95 -6.00
N LEU A 340 14.75 22.69 -7.25
CA LEU A 340 14.99 23.74 -8.23
C LEU A 340 13.72 24.53 -8.55
N ASN A 341 12.59 23.86 -8.80
CA ASN A 341 11.29 24.51 -9.02
C ASN A 341 10.87 25.36 -7.81
N LEU A 342 11.06 24.84 -6.59
CA LEU A 342 10.78 25.59 -5.36
C LEU A 342 11.69 26.81 -5.21
N GLY A 343 12.97 26.68 -5.53
CA GLY A 343 13.94 27.78 -5.49
C GLY A 343 13.63 28.87 -6.50
N VAL A 344 13.42 28.50 -7.77
CA VAL A 344 13.05 29.43 -8.85
C VAL A 344 11.74 30.14 -8.52
N PHE A 345 10.73 29.40 -8.04
CA PHE A 345 9.48 30.02 -7.62
C PHE A 345 9.70 30.97 -6.44
N SER A 346 10.51 30.62 -5.45
CA SER A 346 10.75 31.50 -4.30
C SER A 346 11.39 32.83 -4.70
N VAL A 347 12.25 32.83 -5.73
CA VAL A 347 12.90 34.03 -6.27
C VAL A 347 11.91 34.91 -7.04
N TYR A 348 11.09 34.33 -7.90
CA TYR A 348 10.23 35.09 -8.81
C TYR A 348 8.79 35.26 -8.33
N HIS A 349 8.38 34.64 -7.21
CA HIS A 349 7.03 34.79 -6.68
C HIS A 349 6.82 36.13 -5.98
N ASP A 350 5.70 36.78 -6.28
CA ASP A 350 5.26 37.98 -5.56
C ASP A 350 4.67 37.63 -4.18
N TRP A 351 5.56 37.51 -3.20
CA TRP A 351 5.19 37.25 -1.81
C TRP A 351 4.37 38.35 -1.17
N ALA A 352 4.48 39.59 -1.67
CA ALA A 352 3.74 40.73 -1.15
C ALA A 352 2.32 40.81 -1.71
N GLY A 353 2.01 40.04 -2.77
CA GLY A 353 0.71 40.05 -3.45
C GLY A 353 0.35 41.43 -4.01
N LYS A 354 1.36 42.24 -4.36
CA LYS A 354 1.22 43.61 -4.83
C LYS A 354 1.10 43.70 -6.35
N LEU A 355 1.58 42.70 -7.07
CA LEU A 355 1.52 42.66 -8.53
C LEU A 355 0.13 42.24 -9.00
N SER A 356 -0.39 42.99 -9.96
CA SER A 356 -1.50 42.53 -10.79
C SER A 356 -1.11 41.27 -11.58
N GLN A 357 -2.11 40.56 -12.11
CA GLN A 357 -1.86 39.37 -12.93
C GLN A 357 -0.96 39.67 -14.15
N THR A 358 -1.14 40.84 -14.76
CA THR A 358 -0.35 41.30 -15.90
C THR A 358 1.10 41.59 -15.49
N GLU A 359 1.31 42.29 -14.37
CA GLU A 359 2.66 42.58 -13.86
C GLU A 359 3.41 41.32 -13.46
N TYR A 360 2.72 40.35 -12.85
CA TYR A 360 3.32 39.06 -12.54
C TYR A 360 3.66 38.26 -13.82
N GLY A 361 2.82 38.35 -14.85
CA GLY A 361 3.11 37.80 -16.18
C GLY A 361 4.37 38.41 -16.80
N MET A 362 4.54 39.73 -16.69
CA MET A 362 5.74 40.44 -17.17
C MET A 362 6.99 40.04 -16.39
N LEU A 363 6.90 39.89 -15.07
CA LEU A 363 8.01 39.38 -14.26
C LEU A 363 8.46 37.98 -14.71
N LEU A 364 7.49 37.09 -15.00
CA LEU A 364 7.80 35.74 -15.51
C LEU A 364 8.34 35.78 -16.94
N PHE A 365 7.88 36.72 -17.77
CA PHE A 365 8.47 36.99 -19.08
C PHE A 365 9.95 37.34 -18.95
N ASP A 366 10.30 38.29 -18.09
CA ASP A 366 11.70 38.67 -17.85
C ASP A 366 12.53 37.50 -17.30
N ALA A 367 11.91 36.64 -16.48
CA ALA A 367 12.53 35.46 -15.90
C ALA A 367 12.75 34.29 -16.89
N GLY A 368 12.25 34.38 -18.13
CA GLY A 368 12.44 33.35 -19.15
C GLY A 368 11.22 32.48 -19.45
N ALA A 369 10.00 32.98 -19.25
CA ALA A 369 8.80 32.32 -19.72
C ALA A 369 8.81 32.19 -21.25
N LEU A 370 8.18 31.13 -21.76
CA LEU A 370 8.06 30.91 -23.19
C LEU A 370 7.00 31.85 -23.73
N VAL A 371 7.31 32.54 -24.82
CA VAL A 371 6.36 33.35 -25.57
C VAL A 371 6.21 32.78 -26.97
N VAL A 372 4.96 32.77 -27.44
CA VAL A 372 4.61 32.44 -28.82
C VAL A 372 3.98 33.68 -29.45
N PRO A 373 4.38 34.09 -30.67
CA PRO A 373 5.53 33.58 -31.41
C PRO A 373 6.85 34.09 -30.77
N LEU A 374 7.98 33.40 -30.99
CA LEU A 374 9.23 33.61 -30.23
C LEU A 374 9.93 34.95 -30.57
N GLU A 375 9.58 35.52 -31.70
CA GLU A 375 10.01 36.82 -32.20
C GLU A 375 9.67 37.95 -31.20
N LEU A 376 8.60 37.78 -30.41
CA LEU A 376 8.23 38.67 -29.31
C LEU A 376 9.28 38.70 -28.18
N ALA A 377 10.18 37.73 -28.16
CA ALA A 377 11.25 37.58 -27.19
C ALA A 377 12.64 37.53 -27.86
N ASN A 378 12.81 38.21 -29.01
CA ASN A 378 14.08 38.27 -29.75
C ASN A 378 14.67 36.88 -30.08
N ASP A 379 13.81 35.89 -30.39
CA ASP A 379 14.23 34.53 -30.75
C ASP A 379 15.05 33.80 -29.67
N GLU A 380 14.84 34.15 -28.40
CA GLU A 380 15.51 33.56 -27.24
C GLU A 380 15.10 32.09 -26.99
N SER A 381 15.67 31.17 -27.77
CA SER A 381 15.35 29.73 -27.75
C SER A 381 15.56 29.03 -26.40
N TRP A 382 16.40 29.58 -25.51
CA TRP A 382 16.59 29.05 -24.16
C TRP A 382 15.30 29.06 -23.32
N ARG A 383 14.33 29.92 -23.69
CA ARG A 383 12.98 30.00 -23.10
C ARG A 383 12.19 28.70 -23.21
N ILE A 384 12.46 27.90 -24.24
CA ILE A 384 11.85 26.58 -24.44
C ILE A 384 12.14 25.67 -23.25
N LEU A 385 13.34 25.78 -22.65
CA LEU A 385 13.72 24.99 -21.49
C LEU A 385 13.36 25.68 -20.17
N THR A 386 13.67 26.97 -20.03
CA THR A 386 13.51 27.70 -18.76
C THR A 386 12.06 27.87 -18.33
N ALA A 387 11.13 27.99 -19.29
CA ALA A 387 9.70 28.02 -19.02
C ALA A 387 9.23 26.83 -18.16
N GLY A 388 9.88 25.67 -18.29
CA GLY A 388 9.59 24.46 -17.50
C GLY A 388 9.83 24.60 -16.00
N PHE A 389 10.56 25.63 -15.55
CA PHE A 389 10.89 25.87 -14.14
C PHE A 389 10.10 27.03 -13.52
N LEU A 390 9.50 27.88 -14.34
CA LEU A 390 8.67 28.99 -13.91
C LEU A 390 7.25 28.51 -13.62
N HIS A 391 6.57 29.12 -12.65
CA HIS A 391 5.20 28.72 -12.29
C HIS A 391 4.32 29.93 -11.96
N PHE A 392 3.12 29.90 -12.53
CA PHE A 392 2.10 30.91 -12.28
C PHE A 392 1.30 30.60 -10.99
N GLY A 393 1.84 31.01 -9.85
CA GLY A 393 1.20 30.91 -8.53
C GLY A 393 1.44 29.59 -7.77
N PRO A 394 1.16 29.57 -6.45
CA PRO A 394 1.59 28.50 -5.55
C PRO A 394 0.85 27.17 -5.78
N VAL A 395 -0.42 27.22 -6.17
CA VAL A 395 -1.22 26.01 -6.46
C VAL A 395 -0.67 25.27 -7.68
N HIS A 396 -0.28 26.01 -8.72
CA HIS A 396 0.29 25.44 -9.94
C HIS A 396 1.64 24.76 -9.65
N LEU A 397 2.51 25.41 -8.86
CA LEU A 397 3.77 24.82 -8.41
C LEU A 397 3.56 23.57 -7.53
N ALA A 398 2.67 23.65 -6.55
CA ALA A 398 2.41 22.57 -5.60
C ALA A 398 1.94 21.30 -6.33
N PHE A 399 1.04 21.45 -7.31
CA PHE A 399 0.58 20.34 -8.12
C PHE A 399 1.71 19.72 -8.96
N ASN A 400 2.50 20.54 -9.67
CA ASN A 400 3.64 20.05 -10.46
C ASN A 400 4.67 19.33 -9.59
N CYS A 401 5.02 19.89 -8.43
CA CYS A 401 5.97 19.28 -7.49
C CYS A 401 5.43 17.97 -6.92
N PHE A 402 4.15 17.93 -6.56
CA PHE A 402 3.49 16.72 -6.07
C PHE A 402 3.52 15.61 -7.12
N VAL A 403 3.05 15.87 -8.34
CA VAL A 403 2.98 14.84 -9.39
C VAL A 403 4.38 14.44 -9.87
N THR A 404 5.31 15.39 -10.02
CA THR A 404 6.73 15.11 -10.31
C THR A 404 7.33 14.20 -9.24
N THR A 405 7.04 14.46 -7.96
CA THR A 405 7.50 13.58 -6.87
C THR A 405 6.89 12.18 -6.97
N VAL A 406 5.60 12.05 -7.25
CA VAL A 406 4.95 10.73 -7.32
C VAL A 406 5.45 9.93 -8.53
N LEU A 407 5.42 10.52 -9.74
CA LEU A 407 5.79 9.85 -10.98
C LEU A 407 7.30 9.72 -11.15
N GLY A 408 8.05 10.80 -10.85
CA GLY A 408 9.50 10.86 -10.96
C GLY A 408 10.18 9.84 -10.06
N ARG A 409 9.77 9.74 -8.78
CA ARG A 409 10.32 8.71 -7.86
C ARG A 409 10.08 7.30 -8.39
N SER A 410 8.89 7.05 -8.94
CA SER A 410 8.54 5.74 -9.49
C SER A 410 9.39 5.41 -10.72
N ILE A 411 9.57 6.34 -11.66
CA ILE A 411 10.40 6.12 -12.85
C ILE A 411 11.89 6.02 -12.48
N GLU A 412 12.40 6.90 -11.63
CA GLU A 412 13.82 6.96 -11.26
C GLU A 412 14.30 5.75 -10.48
N THR A 413 13.48 5.22 -9.57
CA THR A 413 13.81 3.97 -8.86
C THR A 413 13.94 2.78 -9.82
N GLN A 414 13.27 2.83 -10.98
CA GLN A 414 13.23 1.74 -11.97
C GLN A 414 14.28 1.92 -13.08
N LEU A 415 14.43 3.13 -13.62
CA LEU A 415 15.27 3.45 -14.77
C LEU A 415 16.60 4.11 -14.37
N GLY A 416 16.68 4.71 -13.19
CA GLY A 416 17.80 5.51 -12.73
C GLY A 416 17.72 6.98 -13.16
N PRO A 417 18.52 7.86 -12.52
CA PRO A 417 18.41 9.32 -12.63
C PRO A 417 18.57 9.84 -14.06
N ALA A 418 19.60 9.40 -14.79
CA ALA A 418 19.89 9.91 -16.13
C ALA A 418 18.72 9.69 -17.11
N ARG A 419 18.11 8.49 -17.07
CA ARG A 419 16.98 8.14 -17.93
C ARG A 419 15.71 8.91 -17.57
N THR A 420 15.47 9.12 -16.28
CA THR A 420 14.38 9.99 -15.82
C THR A 420 14.59 11.41 -16.29
N ALA A 421 15.83 11.92 -16.25
CA ALA A 421 16.18 13.24 -16.75
C ALA A 421 15.88 13.39 -18.24
N TRP A 422 16.31 12.42 -19.05
CA TRP A 422 15.98 12.37 -20.49
C TRP A 422 14.47 12.46 -20.75
N ILE A 423 13.68 11.63 -20.07
CA ILE A 423 12.21 11.65 -20.20
C ILE A 423 11.65 13.01 -19.79
N TYR A 424 12.05 13.52 -18.62
CA TYR A 424 11.57 14.79 -18.08
C TYR A 424 11.85 15.95 -19.04
N PHE A 425 13.10 16.11 -19.46
CA PHE A 425 13.50 17.22 -20.34
C PHE A 425 12.94 17.09 -21.76
N SER A 426 12.79 15.87 -22.27
CA SER A 426 12.10 15.67 -23.56
C SER A 426 10.65 16.16 -23.52
N GLY A 427 9.97 16.00 -22.39
CA GLY A 427 8.61 16.49 -22.17
C GLY A 427 8.54 18.02 -22.12
N VAL A 428 9.47 18.67 -21.42
CA VAL A 428 9.56 20.14 -21.40
C VAL A 428 9.80 20.67 -22.81
N ILE A 429 10.90 20.22 -23.44
CA ILE A 429 11.36 20.78 -24.71
C ILE A 429 10.37 20.46 -25.82
N GLY A 430 10.03 19.18 -25.99
CA GLY A 430 9.17 18.77 -27.10
C GLY A 430 7.72 19.25 -26.91
N GLY A 431 7.23 19.34 -25.66
CA GLY A 431 5.89 19.89 -25.40
C GLY A 431 5.80 21.38 -25.74
N ASN A 432 6.83 22.14 -25.38
CA ASN A 432 6.93 23.56 -25.70
C ASN A 432 7.13 23.81 -27.19
N LEU A 433 7.99 23.03 -27.87
CA LEU A 433 8.15 23.10 -29.32
C LEU A 433 6.85 22.79 -30.06
N TRP A 434 6.10 21.79 -29.61
CA TRP A 434 4.79 21.48 -30.17
C TRP A 434 3.82 22.65 -29.99
N PHE A 435 3.76 23.21 -28.78
CA PHE A 435 2.90 24.36 -28.52
C PHE A 435 3.24 25.55 -29.41
N MET A 436 4.53 25.88 -29.57
CA MET A 436 4.98 26.95 -30.47
C MET A 436 4.54 26.74 -31.92
N TRP A 437 4.59 25.50 -32.40
CA TRP A 437 4.28 25.19 -33.80
C TRP A 437 2.79 25.26 -34.13
N PHE A 438 1.93 24.96 -33.16
CA PHE A 438 0.49 24.78 -33.38
C PHE A 438 -0.39 25.83 -32.71
N THR A 439 0.17 26.74 -31.90
CA THR A 439 -0.58 27.84 -31.28
C THR A 439 -0.60 29.05 -32.21
N GLU A 440 -1.80 29.53 -32.52
CA GLU A 440 -2.01 30.77 -33.26
C GLU A 440 -2.17 31.94 -32.29
N GLY A 441 -1.30 32.94 -32.41
CA GLY A 441 -1.37 34.20 -31.65
C GLY A 441 -0.55 34.26 -30.36
N PRO A 442 -0.51 35.45 -29.71
CA PRO A 442 0.31 35.70 -28.54
C PRO A 442 -0.05 34.81 -27.35
N ALA A 443 0.91 34.05 -26.83
CA ALA A 443 0.73 33.23 -25.63
C ALA A 443 1.98 33.23 -24.74
N LEU A 444 1.76 33.23 -23.42
CA LEU A 444 2.80 33.09 -22.40
C LEU A 444 2.65 31.72 -21.73
N VAL A 445 3.71 30.90 -21.73
CA VAL A 445 3.70 29.55 -21.18
C VAL A 445 4.77 29.39 -20.09
N VAL A 446 4.34 28.81 -18.98
CA VAL A 446 5.21 28.44 -17.84
C VAL A 446 4.74 27.11 -17.25
N GLY A 447 5.65 26.37 -16.62
CA GLY A 447 5.33 25.22 -15.80
C GLY A 447 6.00 23.94 -16.27
N ALA A 448 6.26 23.05 -15.30
CA ALA A 448 6.84 21.73 -15.54
C ALA A 448 5.85 20.70 -16.13
N SER A 449 4.65 21.11 -16.52
CA SER A 449 3.54 20.19 -16.77
C SER A 449 3.74 19.31 -18.00
N GLY A 450 4.42 19.80 -19.04
CA GLY A 450 4.86 18.96 -20.17
C GLY A 450 5.80 17.83 -19.74
N ALA A 451 6.69 18.10 -18.78
CA ALA A 451 7.57 17.10 -18.16
C ALA A 451 6.78 16.08 -17.33
N VAL A 452 5.81 16.56 -16.55
CA VAL A 452 4.91 15.72 -15.76
C VAL A 452 4.14 14.76 -16.66
N MET A 453 3.59 15.26 -17.78
CA MET A 453 2.89 14.43 -18.76
C MET A 453 3.83 13.46 -19.45
N ALA A 454 5.09 13.84 -19.70
CA ALA A 454 6.08 12.89 -20.22
C ALA A 454 6.41 11.77 -19.24
N LEU A 455 6.50 12.07 -17.94
CA LEU A 455 6.64 11.04 -16.91
C LEU A 455 5.41 10.11 -16.89
N LEU A 456 4.20 10.65 -17.03
CA LEU A 456 2.96 9.85 -17.10
C LEU A 456 2.94 8.96 -18.34
N GLY A 457 3.27 9.50 -19.52
CA GLY A 457 3.36 8.77 -20.78
C GLY A 457 4.40 7.65 -20.73
N SER A 458 5.57 7.91 -20.13
CA SER A 458 6.60 6.88 -19.94
C SER A 458 6.12 5.75 -19.01
N GLN A 459 5.32 6.05 -17.99
CA GLN A 459 4.71 5.03 -17.14
C GLN A 459 3.70 4.17 -17.90
N LEU A 460 2.90 4.78 -18.78
CA LEU A 460 1.98 4.05 -19.64
C LEU A 460 2.75 3.07 -20.53
N THR A 461 3.79 3.56 -21.22
CA THR A 461 4.66 2.72 -22.05
C THR A 461 5.24 1.55 -21.25
N ARG A 462 5.75 1.80 -20.05
CA ARG A 462 6.31 0.73 -19.20
C ARG A 462 5.27 -0.36 -18.89
N VAL A 463 4.09 0.04 -18.43
CA VAL A 463 3.02 -0.91 -18.06
C VAL A 463 2.52 -1.66 -19.29
N ALA A 464 2.37 -0.98 -20.44
CA ALA A 464 1.98 -1.59 -21.70
C ALA A 464 3.01 -2.62 -22.19
N LEU A 465 4.30 -2.27 -22.14
CA LEU A 465 5.40 -3.17 -22.50
C LEU A 465 5.49 -4.40 -21.60
N GLU A 466 5.22 -4.24 -20.31
CA GLU A 466 5.19 -5.34 -19.35
C GLU A 466 3.96 -6.24 -19.55
N TYR A 467 2.79 -5.64 -19.82
CA TYR A 467 1.59 -6.38 -20.18
C TYR A 467 1.79 -7.18 -21.46
N ARG A 468 2.42 -6.59 -22.48
CA ARG A 468 2.78 -7.29 -23.73
C ARG A 468 3.66 -8.51 -23.45
N LYS A 469 4.62 -8.38 -22.52
CA LYS A 469 5.57 -9.45 -22.17
C LYS A 469 4.92 -10.57 -21.36
N ARG A 470 4.13 -10.24 -20.33
CA ARG A 470 3.64 -11.24 -19.37
C ARG A 470 2.18 -11.67 -19.58
N ARG A 471 1.42 -10.93 -20.40
CA ARG A 471 -0.03 -11.11 -20.66
C ARG A 471 -0.83 -11.31 -19.37
N THR A 472 -0.42 -10.60 -18.32
CA THR A 472 -0.91 -10.76 -16.96
C THR A 472 -2.07 -9.78 -16.71
N PRO A 473 -3.32 -10.25 -16.50
CA PRO A 473 -4.51 -9.39 -16.33
C PRO A 473 -4.36 -8.33 -15.23
N GLN A 474 -3.53 -8.58 -14.22
CA GLN A 474 -3.23 -7.67 -13.11
C GLN A 474 -2.63 -6.33 -13.59
N LEU A 475 -2.06 -6.28 -14.80
CA LEU A 475 -1.51 -5.06 -15.41
C LEU A 475 -2.53 -4.24 -16.22
N LEU A 476 -3.71 -4.81 -16.54
CA LEU A 476 -4.78 -4.06 -17.21
C LEU A 476 -5.32 -2.93 -16.35
N ARG A 477 -5.39 -3.17 -15.04
CA ARG A 477 -5.83 -2.16 -14.08
C ARG A 477 -4.94 -0.92 -14.05
N PRO A 478 -3.62 -0.99 -13.80
CA PRO A 478 -2.77 0.19 -13.82
C PRO A 478 -2.77 0.86 -15.20
N LEU A 479 -2.88 0.10 -16.31
CA LEU A 479 -3.02 0.67 -17.65
C LEU A 479 -4.29 1.52 -17.77
N PHE A 480 -5.45 0.96 -17.40
CA PHE A 480 -6.72 1.67 -17.38
C PHE A 480 -6.67 2.93 -16.50
N MET A 481 -6.06 2.85 -15.31
CA MET A 481 -5.95 3.99 -14.40
C MET A 481 -5.09 5.12 -14.98
N LEU A 482 -3.99 4.80 -15.68
CA LEU A 482 -3.13 5.80 -16.33
C LEU A 482 -3.88 6.49 -17.50
N LEU A 483 -4.61 5.71 -18.29
CA LEU A 483 -5.46 6.25 -19.36
C LEU A 483 -6.60 7.11 -18.82
N LEU A 484 -7.21 6.71 -17.70
CA LEU A 484 -8.24 7.50 -17.03
C LEU A 484 -7.69 8.82 -16.49
N VAL A 485 -6.49 8.82 -15.89
CA VAL A 485 -5.83 10.06 -15.45
C VAL A 485 -5.60 10.99 -16.64
N MET A 486 -5.15 10.46 -17.78
CA MET A 486 -5.00 11.25 -19.01
C MET A 486 -6.34 11.79 -19.52
N ALA A 487 -7.40 10.99 -19.50
CA ALA A 487 -8.73 11.42 -19.91
C ALA A 487 -9.27 12.54 -19.01
N VAL A 488 -9.10 12.42 -17.69
CA VAL A 488 -9.47 13.47 -16.73
C VAL A 488 -8.63 14.74 -16.95
N GLN A 489 -7.33 14.59 -17.25
CA GLN A 489 -6.47 15.73 -17.60
C GLN A 489 -6.97 16.46 -18.84
N ILE A 490 -7.31 15.74 -19.92
CA ILE A 490 -7.84 16.36 -21.15
C ILE A 490 -9.14 17.13 -20.87
N VAL A 491 -10.05 16.53 -20.08
CA VAL A 491 -11.29 17.21 -19.69
C VAL A 491 -10.98 18.47 -18.87
N PHE A 492 -10.02 18.40 -17.95
CA PHE A 492 -9.58 19.58 -17.18
C PHE A 492 -8.98 20.67 -18.08
N ASP A 493 -8.12 20.30 -19.02
CA ASP A 493 -7.42 21.20 -19.94
C ASP A 493 -8.41 21.98 -20.82
N ILE A 494 -9.40 21.29 -21.40
CA ILE A 494 -10.42 21.91 -22.26
C ILE A 494 -11.35 22.85 -21.47
N ASN A 495 -11.51 22.63 -20.16
CA ASN A 495 -12.36 23.44 -19.29
C ASN A 495 -11.59 24.52 -18.50
N THR A 496 -10.29 24.70 -18.78
CA THR A 496 -9.45 25.68 -18.09
C THR A 496 -8.68 26.54 -19.09
N GLU A 497 -9.18 27.74 -19.37
CA GLU A 497 -8.61 28.66 -20.37
C GLU A 497 -7.12 29.00 -20.13
N GLN A 498 -6.66 29.00 -18.87
CA GLN A 498 -5.28 29.33 -18.52
C GLN A 498 -4.31 28.14 -18.66
N VAL A 499 -4.73 27.03 -19.26
CA VAL A 499 -3.93 25.80 -19.37
C VAL A 499 -3.58 25.52 -20.84
N ALA A 500 -2.28 25.37 -21.10
CA ALA A 500 -1.77 24.98 -22.40
C ALA A 500 -1.97 23.47 -22.65
N GLY A 501 -3.22 23.05 -22.94
CA GLY A 501 -3.58 21.63 -23.11
C GLY A 501 -2.78 20.90 -24.19
N SER A 502 -2.35 21.59 -25.26
CA SER A 502 -1.50 21.00 -26.30
C SER A 502 -0.08 20.67 -25.80
N VAL A 503 0.46 21.40 -24.80
CA VAL A 503 1.72 21.03 -24.11
C VAL A 503 1.54 19.72 -23.35
N HIS A 504 0.39 19.52 -22.69
CA HIS A 504 0.13 18.30 -21.94
C HIS A 504 0.01 17.08 -22.85
N LEU A 505 -0.77 17.20 -23.93
CA LEU A 505 -0.97 16.12 -24.90
C LEU A 505 0.33 15.72 -25.60
N SER A 506 1.08 16.70 -26.10
CA SER A 506 2.36 16.45 -26.75
C SER A 506 3.41 15.93 -25.78
N GLY A 507 3.52 16.51 -24.57
CA GLY A 507 4.39 16.02 -23.51
C GLY A 507 4.13 14.55 -23.16
N PHE A 508 2.85 14.16 -23.06
CA PHE A 508 2.46 12.76 -22.87
C PHE A 508 2.94 11.86 -24.01
N ALA A 509 2.68 12.23 -25.27
CA ALA A 509 3.09 11.46 -26.45
C ALA A 509 4.62 11.35 -26.56
N ILE A 510 5.35 12.43 -26.32
CA ILE A 510 6.82 12.45 -26.31
C ILE A 510 7.35 11.56 -25.19
N GLY A 511 6.77 11.61 -24.00
CA GLY A 511 7.15 10.74 -22.90
C GLY A 511 6.88 9.27 -23.16
N MET A 512 5.80 8.93 -23.86
CA MET A 512 5.56 7.56 -24.32
C MET A 512 6.69 7.08 -25.23
N PHE A 513 7.09 7.90 -26.19
CA PHE A 513 8.15 7.60 -27.14
C PHE A 513 9.55 7.55 -26.49
N ALA A 514 9.92 8.56 -25.71
CA ALA A 514 11.17 8.60 -24.96
C ALA A 514 11.28 7.44 -23.97
N GLY A 515 10.19 7.12 -23.27
CA GLY A 515 10.10 5.95 -22.41
C GLY A 515 10.33 4.65 -23.18
N TRP A 516 9.74 4.51 -24.38
CA TRP A 516 9.92 3.33 -25.21
C TRP A 516 11.39 3.15 -25.62
N LEU A 517 12.03 4.18 -26.16
CA LEU A 517 13.45 4.14 -26.57
C LEU A 517 14.36 3.71 -25.42
N VAL A 518 14.17 4.32 -24.25
CA VAL A 518 14.99 4.07 -23.07
C VAL A 518 14.81 2.64 -22.54
N MET A 519 13.59 2.11 -22.57
CA MET A 519 13.28 0.77 -22.07
C MET A 519 13.65 -0.33 -23.07
N ASP A 520 13.56 -0.06 -24.37
CA ASP A 520 13.96 -0.99 -25.42
C ASP A 520 15.48 -1.16 -25.47
N ALA A 521 16.25 -0.08 -25.34
CA ALA A 521 17.71 -0.13 -25.24
C ALA A 521 18.20 -1.02 -24.07
N ARG A 522 17.46 -1.09 -22.95
CA ARG A 522 17.78 -1.99 -21.83
C ARG A 522 17.50 -3.46 -22.12
N ARG A 523 16.54 -3.75 -23.01
CA ARG A 523 16.25 -5.14 -23.42
C ARG A 523 17.37 -5.67 -24.29
N ASN A 524 17.84 -4.88 -25.24
CA ASN A 524 18.90 -5.28 -26.17
C ASN A 524 20.27 -5.37 -25.49
N ALA A 525 20.50 -4.63 -24.39
CA ALA A 525 21.73 -4.74 -23.60
C ALA A 525 21.72 -5.89 -22.56
N ALA A 526 20.57 -6.56 -22.36
CA ALA A 526 20.41 -7.64 -21.38
C ALA A 526 20.13 -9.01 -22.04
N ALA A 527 19.93 -9.03 -23.36
CA ALA A 527 19.96 -10.20 -24.22
C ALA A 527 21.38 -10.34 -24.79
#